data_AF-A0A1I8BT70-F1
#
_entry.id   AF-A0A1I8BT70-F1
#
_cell.length_a   1.000
_cell.length_b   1.000
_cell.length_c   1.000
_cell.angle_alpha   90.00
_cell.angle_beta   90.00
_cell.angle_gamma   90.00
#
_symmetry.space_group_name_H-M   'P 1'
#
loop_
_entity.id
_entity.type
_entity.pdbx_description
1 polymer ?
#
loop_
_entity_poly.entity_id
_entity_poly.type
_entity_poly.pdbx_seq_one_letter_code
_entity_poly.pdbx_strand_id
1 'polypeptide(L)'
;MMIETLISMARYLSAHKDDDFADRMNYLYTPNMLLAFSVLISFKQFGGRPLECMFPNKFPGSWEQYAENFCWSEATYYLPPEVHVAQIKESERYSADRKLSYYQWVPFFLLLQAACFRLPSILWKAASLSSGVRVHDIVVKALDSQNMEDECRHRTIILLANHLARALRFQNQILNRHLFIHKTIFLETDKYQWYGISVIQDLIHGIPWQASGYFPRVSLCDFTVRQMANIQKYSVQCVLVINIFTEKSLRPFKIILKLF
;
A
#
# COMPACT_ATOMS: atom_id res chain seq x y z
N MET A 1 -0.08 1.12 -29.57
CA MET A 1 -0.44 0.37 -28.35
C MET A 1 -0.05 1.10 -27.07
N MET A 2 1.21 1.54 -26.92
CA MET A 2 1.68 2.20 -25.68
C MET A 2 1.08 3.60 -25.40
N ILE A 3 0.72 4.35 -26.44
CA ILE A 3 0.13 5.71 -26.29
C ILE A 3 -1.35 5.64 -25.88
N GLU A 4 -2.12 4.74 -26.52
CA GLU A 4 -3.52 4.46 -26.14
C GLU A 4 -3.64 4.00 -24.68
N THR A 5 -2.72 3.12 -24.23
CA THR A 5 -2.68 2.66 -22.83
C THR A 5 -2.28 3.78 -21.88
N LEU A 6 -1.33 4.64 -22.25
CA LEU A 6 -0.95 5.82 -21.46
C LEU A 6 -2.09 6.85 -21.37
N ILE A 7 -2.83 7.09 -22.46
CA ILE A 7 -3.99 8.01 -22.48
C ILE A 7 -5.16 7.42 -21.67
N SER A 8 -5.38 6.11 -21.75
CA SER A 8 -6.34 5.39 -20.92
C SER A 8 -5.98 5.50 -19.43
N MET A 9 -4.71 5.31 -19.10
CA MET A 9 -4.18 5.43 -17.74
C MET A 9 -4.23 6.89 -17.24
N ALA A 10 -3.96 7.88 -18.09
CA ALA A 10 -4.08 9.30 -17.76
C ALA A 10 -5.54 9.72 -17.50
N ARG A 11 -6.49 9.20 -18.30
CA ARG A 11 -7.93 9.38 -18.01
C ARG A 11 -8.36 8.68 -16.73
N TYR A 12 -7.76 7.54 -16.40
CA TYR A 12 -7.97 6.85 -15.14
C TYR A 12 -7.44 7.63 -13.92
N LEU A 13 -6.38 8.43 -14.12
CA LEU A 13 -5.82 9.38 -13.15
C LEU A 13 -6.51 10.76 -13.16
N SER A 14 -7.55 10.99 -13.96
CA SER A 14 -8.25 12.28 -13.97
C SER A 14 -9.37 12.33 -12.94
N ALA A 15 -9.43 13.43 -12.19
CA ALA A 15 -10.57 13.73 -11.34
C ALA A 15 -11.85 13.88 -12.18
N HIS A 16 -12.97 13.36 -11.70
CA HIS A 16 -14.28 13.64 -12.31
C HIS A 16 -14.87 14.89 -11.64
N LYS A 17 -15.66 15.65 -12.39
CA LYS A 17 -16.21 16.95 -11.94
C LYS A 17 -17.23 16.81 -10.81
N ASP A 18 -17.77 15.61 -10.59
CA ASP A 18 -18.89 15.36 -9.67
C ASP A 18 -18.45 14.80 -8.31
N ASP A 19 -17.14 14.73 -8.04
CA ASP A 19 -16.60 14.09 -6.84
C ASP A 19 -16.28 15.08 -5.71
N ASP A 20 -16.62 14.69 -4.48
CA ASP A 20 -16.24 15.38 -3.25
C ASP A 20 -14.73 15.30 -2.99
N PHE A 21 -14.21 16.21 -2.16
CA PHE A 21 -12.80 16.22 -1.79
C PHE A 21 -12.37 14.91 -1.11
N ALA A 22 -13.22 14.36 -0.24
CA ALA A 22 -12.99 13.10 0.45
C ALA A 22 -12.85 11.92 -0.53
N ASP A 23 -13.67 11.89 -1.58
CA ASP A 23 -13.59 10.87 -2.61
C ASP A 23 -12.29 11.00 -3.39
N ARG A 24 -11.92 12.21 -3.82
CA ARG A 24 -10.67 12.46 -4.55
C ARG A 24 -9.44 12.03 -3.75
N MET A 25 -9.42 12.23 -2.43
CA MET A 25 -8.35 11.71 -1.58
C MET A 25 -8.23 10.19 -1.67
N ASN A 26 -9.34 9.48 -1.51
CA ASN A 26 -9.34 8.03 -1.39
C ASN A 26 -9.17 7.30 -2.72
N TYR A 27 -9.87 7.72 -3.78
CA TYR A 27 -9.81 7.02 -5.06
C TYR A 27 -8.70 7.55 -5.97
N LEU A 28 -8.26 8.81 -5.83
CA LEU A 28 -7.30 9.44 -6.75
C LEU A 28 -5.93 9.67 -6.11
N TYR A 29 -5.83 10.41 -5.02
CA TYR A 29 -4.52 10.80 -4.49
C TYR A 29 -3.79 9.64 -3.79
N THR A 30 -4.44 8.99 -2.82
CA THR A 30 -3.85 7.90 -2.03
C THR A 30 -3.33 6.74 -2.88
N PRO A 31 -4.11 6.11 -3.79
CA PRO A 31 -3.63 4.96 -4.55
C PRO A 31 -2.54 5.34 -5.56
N ASN A 32 -2.57 6.54 -6.15
CA ASN A 32 -1.50 7.00 -7.04
C ASN A 32 -0.19 7.23 -6.29
N MET A 33 -0.26 7.79 -5.06
CA MET A 33 0.91 7.96 -4.20
C MET A 33 1.49 6.61 -3.78
N LEU A 34 0.65 5.64 -3.40
CA LEU A 34 1.07 4.27 -3.08
C LEU A 34 1.70 3.57 -4.28
N LEU A 35 1.14 3.75 -5.47
CA LEU A 35 1.69 3.19 -6.71
C LEU A 35 3.05 3.78 -7.05
N ALA A 36 3.23 5.10 -6.88
CA ALA A 36 4.52 5.75 -7.03
C ALA A 36 5.57 5.20 -6.05
N PHE A 37 5.21 5.05 -4.76
CA PHE A 37 6.12 4.44 -3.79
C PHE A 37 6.44 2.98 -4.08
N SER A 38 5.45 2.19 -4.53
CA SER A 38 5.69 0.81 -4.94
C SER A 38 6.71 0.74 -6.07
N VAL A 39 6.62 1.62 -7.07
CA VAL A 39 7.58 1.65 -8.19
C VAL A 39 8.97 2.06 -7.69
N LEU A 40 9.06 3.09 -6.86
CA LEU A 40 10.33 3.57 -6.30
C LEU A 40 11.05 2.50 -5.45
N ILE A 41 10.31 1.82 -4.58
CA ILE A 41 10.87 0.75 -3.73
C ILE A 41 11.29 -0.43 -4.59
N SER A 42 10.44 -0.87 -5.54
CA SER A 42 10.78 -1.95 -6.46
C SER A 42 12.03 -1.64 -7.28
N PHE A 43 12.18 -0.41 -7.78
CA PHE A 43 13.38 -0.01 -8.51
C PHE A 43 14.65 -0.21 -7.67
N LYS A 44 14.61 0.13 -6.39
CA LYS A 44 15.77 -0.07 -5.51
C LYS A 44 15.98 -1.52 -5.10
N GLN A 45 14.91 -2.30 -4.99
CA GLN A 45 14.94 -3.71 -4.58
C GLN A 45 15.42 -4.64 -5.69
N PHE A 46 15.06 -4.37 -6.95
CA PHE A 46 15.45 -5.20 -8.10
C PHE A 46 16.63 -4.62 -8.89
N GLY A 47 16.79 -3.29 -8.91
CA GLY A 47 17.83 -2.60 -9.68
C GLY A 47 19.08 -2.24 -8.87
N GLY A 48 19.12 -2.54 -7.58
CA GLY A 48 20.27 -2.27 -6.72
C GLY A 48 20.50 -3.39 -5.70
N ARG A 49 21.50 -3.19 -4.83
CA ARG A 49 21.75 -4.05 -3.68
C ARG A 49 20.82 -3.63 -2.53
N PRO A 50 19.86 -4.48 -2.11
CA PRO A 50 18.88 -4.13 -1.07
C PRO A 50 19.48 -4.15 0.35
N LEU A 51 20.58 -4.88 0.52
CA LEU A 51 21.38 -4.98 1.72
C LEU A 51 22.86 -5.02 1.34
N GLU A 52 23.72 -4.56 2.24
CA GLU A 52 25.18 -4.63 2.12
C GLU A 52 25.73 -5.30 3.40
N CYS A 53 26.60 -6.29 3.26
CA CYS A 53 27.11 -7.06 4.41
C CYS A 53 28.60 -6.81 4.66
N MET A 54 29.00 -6.89 5.92
CA MET A 54 30.40 -6.80 6.32
C MET A 54 31.06 -8.19 6.22
N PHE A 55 31.95 -8.35 5.25
CA PHE A 55 32.79 -9.55 5.09
C PHE A 55 34.24 -9.27 5.51
N PRO A 56 34.95 -10.27 6.05
CA PRO A 56 36.38 -10.14 6.28
C PRO A 56 37.15 -10.10 4.95
N ASN A 57 38.24 -9.34 4.89
CA ASN A 57 39.08 -9.06 3.70
C ASN A 57 39.63 -10.28 2.94
N LYS A 58 39.36 -11.51 3.40
CA LYS A 58 39.75 -12.76 2.75
C LYS A 58 38.79 -13.18 1.65
N PHE A 59 37.55 -12.69 1.65
CA PHE A 59 36.56 -13.03 0.62
C PHE A 59 36.73 -12.13 -0.61
N PRO A 60 36.74 -12.68 -1.83
CA PRO A 60 36.73 -11.88 -3.04
C PRO A 60 35.35 -11.25 -3.25
N GLY A 61 35.29 -10.05 -3.86
CA GLY A 61 34.04 -9.29 -4.01
C GLY A 61 32.91 -10.00 -4.77
N SER A 62 33.19 -11.01 -5.59
CA SER A 62 32.15 -11.84 -6.23
C SER A 62 31.42 -12.74 -5.23
N TRP A 63 32.12 -13.22 -4.20
CA TRP A 63 31.53 -14.02 -3.13
C TRP A 63 30.71 -13.16 -2.19
N GLU A 64 31.13 -11.91 -1.96
CA GLU A 64 30.36 -10.93 -1.20
C GLU A 64 29.00 -10.70 -1.86
N GLN A 65 28.98 -10.44 -3.17
CA GLN A 65 27.73 -10.24 -3.93
C GLN A 65 26.83 -11.48 -3.91
N TYR A 66 27.40 -12.69 -4.01
CA TYR A 66 26.64 -13.92 -3.91
C TYR A 66 26.01 -14.07 -2.52
N ALA A 67 26.80 -13.85 -1.46
CA ALA A 67 26.34 -13.98 -0.09
C ALA A 67 25.29 -12.91 0.26
N GLU A 68 25.43 -11.68 -0.25
CA GLU A 68 24.41 -10.63 -0.09
C GLU A 68 23.07 -11.04 -0.73
N ASN A 69 23.11 -11.55 -1.96
CA ASN A 69 21.90 -12.03 -2.65
C ASN A 69 21.28 -13.24 -1.94
N PHE A 70 22.11 -14.16 -1.45
CA PHE A 70 21.68 -15.32 -0.67
C PHE A 70 20.99 -14.88 0.63
N CYS A 71 21.60 -13.97 1.38
CA CYS A 71 21.05 -13.41 2.61
C CYS A 71 19.76 -12.63 2.36
N TRP A 72 19.63 -11.99 1.20
CA TRP A 72 18.39 -11.34 0.81
C TRP A 72 17.28 -12.35 0.53
N SER A 73 17.59 -13.51 -0.06
CA SER A 73 16.58 -14.55 -0.34
C SER A 73 16.14 -15.34 0.90
N GLU A 74 17.08 -15.76 1.76
CA GLU A 74 16.83 -16.67 2.89
C GLU A 74 16.25 -15.95 4.13
N ALA A 75 16.02 -14.63 4.02
CA ALA A 75 15.66 -13.70 5.09
C ALA A 75 16.72 -13.59 6.21
N THR A 76 16.76 -12.42 6.84
CA THR A 76 17.71 -12.11 7.93
C THR A 76 17.00 -12.09 9.28
N TYR A 77 17.75 -12.05 10.38
CA TYR A 77 17.17 -11.93 11.72
C TYR A 77 17.76 -10.75 12.50
N TYR A 78 16.99 -10.21 13.44
CA TYR A 78 17.45 -9.17 14.35
C TYR A 78 17.93 -9.75 15.67
N LEU A 79 19.05 -9.23 16.18
CA LEU A 79 19.54 -9.51 17.51
C LEU A 79 20.01 -8.20 18.16
N PRO A 80 19.67 -7.93 19.43
CA PRO A 80 20.22 -6.80 20.17
C PRO A 80 21.76 -6.88 20.22
N PRO A 81 22.46 -5.74 20.14
CA PRO A 81 23.92 -5.72 20.07
C PRO A 81 24.61 -6.28 21.32
N GLU A 82 23.91 -6.37 22.45
CA GLU A 82 24.44 -6.91 23.70
C GLU A 82 24.54 -8.44 23.71
N VAL A 83 23.80 -9.12 22.82
CA VAL A 83 23.71 -10.59 22.80
C VAL A 83 24.61 -11.18 21.72
N HIS A 84 25.49 -12.10 22.10
CA HIS A 84 26.37 -12.78 21.14
C HIS A 84 25.65 -13.92 20.42
N VAL A 85 25.85 -14.02 19.10
CA VAL A 85 25.23 -15.06 18.23
C VAL A 85 25.53 -16.49 18.70
N ALA A 86 26.69 -16.71 19.32
CA ALA A 86 27.11 -18.02 19.84
C ALA A 86 26.27 -18.52 21.02
N GLN A 87 25.56 -17.63 21.74
CA GLN A 87 24.75 -17.99 22.91
C GLN A 87 23.36 -18.52 22.54
N ILE A 88 22.92 -18.29 21.29
CA ILE A 88 21.56 -18.64 20.84
C ILE A 88 21.64 -19.82 19.87
N LYS A 89 20.77 -20.81 20.09
CA LYS A 89 20.59 -21.96 19.21
C LYS A 89 20.10 -21.52 17.83
N GLU A 90 20.60 -22.15 16.78
CA GLU A 90 20.25 -21.84 15.38
C GLU A 90 18.73 -21.85 15.13
N SER A 91 18.00 -22.77 15.77
CA SER A 91 16.53 -22.87 15.70
C SER A 91 15.79 -21.65 16.26
N GLU A 92 16.39 -20.95 17.23
CA GLU A 92 15.79 -19.79 17.89
C GLU A 92 16.16 -18.46 17.22
N ARG A 93 17.18 -18.46 16.35
CA ARG A 93 17.59 -17.26 15.59
C ARG A 93 16.53 -16.83 14.59
N TYR A 94 15.90 -17.81 13.93
CA TYR A 94 14.87 -17.60 12.90
C TYR A 94 13.44 -17.68 13.44
N SER A 95 13.24 -17.43 14.74
CA SER A 95 11.90 -17.35 15.32
C SER A 95 11.06 -16.25 14.66
N ALA A 96 9.74 -16.41 14.65
CA ALA A 96 8.80 -15.49 13.98
C ALA A 96 8.98 -14.03 14.41
N ASP A 97 9.32 -13.79 15.68
CA ASP A 97 9.48 -12.44 16.25
C ASP A 97 10.79 -11.75 15.82
N ARG A 98 11.80 -12.52 15.40
CA ARG A 98 13.14 -12.00 15.04
C ARG A 98 13.39 -12.00 13.54
N LYS A 99 12.67 -12.82 12.78
CA LYS A 99 12.85 -12.98 11.33
C LYS A 99 12.32 -11.78 10.55
N LEU A 100 13.17 -11.22 9.68
CA LEU A 100 12.92 -10.04 8.86
C LEU A 100 12.67 -10.44 7.40
N SER A 101 11.52 -11.04 7.10
CA SER A 101 11.11 -11.39 5.72
C SER A 101 10.14 -10.40 5.08
N TYR A 102 9.47 -9.56 5.89
CA TYR A 102 8.39 -8.70 5.39
C TYR A 102 8.83 -7.65 4.36
N TYR A 103 10.09 -7.19 4.41
CA TYR A 103 10.63 -6.20 3.47
C TYR A 103 10.56 -6.65 2.01
N GLN A 104 10.68 -7.95 1.75
CA GLN A 104 10.57 -8.51 0.40
C GLN A 104 9.18 -8.30 -0.20
N TRP A 105 8.14 -8.28 0.65
CA TRP A 105 6.74 -8.23 0.26
C TRP A 105 6.14 -6.83 0.24
N VAL A 106 6.84 -5.83 0.80
CA VAL A 106 6.34 -4.46 0.92
C VAL A 106 5.79 -3.89 -0.39
N PRO A 107 6.47 -4.00 -1.56
CA PRO A 107 5.92 -3.45 -2.81
C PRO A 107 4.61 -4.11 -3.23
N PHE A 108 4.46 -5.42 -3.04
CA PHE A 108 3.24 -6.14 -3.39
C PHE A 108 2.07 -5.74 -2.48
N PHE A 109 2.32 -5.55 -1.19
CA PHE A 109 1.31 -5.04 -0.26
C PHE A 109 0.89 -3.61 -0.61
N LEU A 110 1.81 -2.75 -1.03
CA LEU A 110 1.47 -1.38 -1.48
C LEU A 110 0.61 -1.39 -2.74
N LEU A 111 0.89 -2.28 -3.71
CA LEU A 111 0.05 -2.44 -4.90
C LEU A 111 -1.34 -2.97 -4.55
N LEU A 112 -1.42 -3.97 -3.67
CA LEU A 112 -2.69 -4.50 -3.19
C LEU A 112 -3.50 -3.42 -2.46
N GLN A 113 -2.86 -2.66 -1.58
CA GLN A 113 -3.48 -1.54 -0.88
C GLN A 113 -4.00 -0.50 -1.86
N ALA A 114 -3.20 -0.10 -2.86
CA ALA A 114 -3.62 0.82 -3.90
C ALA A 114 -4.84 0.31 -4.68
N ALA A 115 -4.90 -1.00 -4.99
CA ALA A 115 -6.06 -1.62 -5.61
C ALA A 115 -7.28 -1.57 -4.68
N CYS A 116 -7.14 -1.94 -3.41
CA CYS A 116 -8.22 -1.93 -2.41
C CYS A 116 -8.82 -0.54 -2.19
N PHE A 117 -8.01 0.53 -2.15
CA PHE A 117 -8.54 1.90 -2.06
C PHE A 117 -9.34 2.32 -3.29
N ARG A 118 -9.01 1.75 -4.45
CA ARG A 118 -9.67 2.08 -5.71
C ARG A 118 -10.94 1.25 -5.94
N LEU A 119 -11.01 0.03 -5.41
CA LEU A 119 -12.13 -0.91 -5.59
C LEU A 119 -13.51 -0.31 -5.25
N PRO A 120 -13.72 0.38 -4.10
CA PRO A 120 -15.01 0.97 -3.77
C PRO A 120 -15.54 1.93 -4.84
N SER A 121 -14.66 2.76 -5.41
CA SER A 121 -15.04 3.71 -6.47
C SER A 121 -15.43 3.01 -7.78
N ILE A 122 -14.75 1.91 -8.12
CA ILE A 122 -15.07 1.11 -9.31
C ILE A 122 -16.40 0.38 -9.10
N LEU A 123 -16.60 -0.22 -7.93
CA LEU A 123 -17.83 -0.90 -7.56
C LEU A 123 -19.02 0.06 -7.53
N TRP A 124 -18.83 1.26 -6.97
CA TRP A 124 -19.84 2.32 -7.00
C TRP A 124 -20.20 2.70 -8.44
N LYS A 125 -19.21 2.92 -9.32
CA LYS A 125 -19.45 3.23 -10.72
C LYS A 125 -20.20 2.10 -11.44
N ALA A 126 -19.79 0.85 -11.25
CA ALA A 126 -20.47 -0.30 -11.84
C ALA A 126 -21.92 -0.41 -11.35
N ALA A 127 -22.17 -0.27 -10.05
CA ALA A 127 -23.52 -0.30 -9.47
C ALA A 127 -24.37 0.91 -9.89
N SER A 128 -23.77 2.09 -10.04
CA SER A 128 -24.47 3.30 -10.50
C SER A 128 -24.94 3.17 -11.95
N LEU A 129 -24.16 2.48 -12.80
CA LEU A 129 -24.55 2.20 -14.18
C LEU A 129 -25.79 1.30 -14.25
N SER A 130 -25.86 0.29 -13.37
CA SER A 130 -27.03 -0.58 -13.24
C SER A 130 -28.25 0.13 -12.62
N SER A 131 -28.03 1.20 -11.85
CA SER A 131 -29.12 1.97 -11.21
C SER A 131 -29.87 2.89 -12.19
N GLY A 132 -29.35 3.10 -13.40
CA GLY A 132 -29.97 3.96 -14.42
C GLY A 132 -29.87 5.46 -14.13
N VAL A 133 -29.20 5.85 -13.04
CA VAL A 133 -29.02 7.26 -12.64
C VAL A 133 -27.59 7.68 -12.94
N ARG A 134 -27.38 8.35 -14.07
CA ARG A 134 -26.08 8.93 -14.39
C ARG A 134 -25.98 10.33 -13.79
N VAL A 135 -25.42 10.41 -12.58
CA VAL A 135 -25.23 11.68 -11.83
C VAL A 135 -24.42 12.68 -12.66
N HIS A 136 -23.41 12.21 -13.39
CA HIS A 136 -22.59 13.04 -14.26
C HIS A 136 -23.40 13.84 -15.28
N ASP A 137 -24.30 13.20 -16.03
CA ASP A 137 -25.09 13.90 -17.05
C ASP A 137 -26.07 14.90 -16.43
N ILE A 138 -26.57 14.61 -15.23
CA ILE A 138 -27.43 15.54 -14.47
C ILE A 138 -26.65 16.80 -14.11
N VAL A 139 -25.44 16.64 -13.55
CA VAL A 139 -24.58 17.76 -13.14
C VAL A 139 -24.14 18.59 -14.36
N VAL A 140 -23.72 17.93 -15.44
CA VAL A 140 -23.34 18.62 -16.69
C VAL A 140 -24.51 19.38 -17.29
N LYS A 141 -25.72 18.80 -17.30
CA LYS A 141 -26.90 19.48 -17.86
C LYS A 141 -27.43 20.59 -16.95
N ALA A 142 -27.23 20.48 -15.63
CA ALA A 142 -27.55 21.54 -14.68
C ALA A 142 -26.57 22.72 -14.76
N LEU A 143 -25.28 22.45 -15.01
CA LEU A 143 -24.22 23.46 -15.17
C LEU A 143 -24.12 24.02 -16.61
N ASP A 144 -25.04 23.65 -17.49
CA ASP A 144 -25.04 24.12 -18.87
C ASP A 144 -25.27 25.64 -18.93
N SER A 145 -24.39 26.36 -19.63
CA SER A 145 -24.45 27.83 -19.77
C SER A 145 -25.76 28.33 -20.39
N GLN A 146 -26.49 27.47 -21.10
CA GLN A 146 -27.81 27.74 -21.66
C GLN A 146 -28.91 27.90 -20.58
N ASN A 147 -28.67 27.42 -19.36
CA ASN A 147 -29.62 27.58 -18.23
C ASN A 147 -29.66 29.02 -17.68
N MET A 148 -28.87 29.95 -18.22
CA MET A 148 -28.98 31.39 -17.92
C MET A 148 -30.29 31.97 -18.44
N GLU A 149 -30.89 31.37 -19.47
CA GLU A 149 -32.17 31.80 -20.05
C GLU A 149 -33.37 31.14 -19.34
N ASP A 150 -34.39 31.93 -19.01
CA ASP A 150 -35.47 31.52 -18.12
C ASP A 150 -36.37 30.40 -18.68
N GLU A 151 -36.66 30.45 -19.97
CA GLU A 151 -37.42 29.40 -20.67
C GLU A 151 -36.64 28.09 -20.72
N CYS A 152 -35.35 28.16 -21.06
CA CYS A 152 -34.50 26.99 -21.19
C CYS A 152 -34.29 26.33 -19.81
N ARG A 153 -34.11 27.15 -18.76
CA ARG A 153 -34.04 26.71 -17.36
C ARG A 153 -35.27 25.94 -16.91
N HIS A 154 -36.48 26.43 -17.19
CA HIS A 154 -37.72 25.74 -16.83
C HIS A 154 -37.83 24.36 -17.50
N ARG A 155 -37.48 24.27 -18.79
CA ARG A 155 -37.48 22.99 -19.52
C ARG A 155 -36.46 22.01 -18.95
N THR A 156 -35.25 22.48 -18.64
CA THR A 156 -34.20 21.66 -18.01
C THR A 156 -34.63 21.14 -16.63
N ILE A 157 -35.23 21.99 -15.78
CA ILE A 157 -35.72 21.59 -14.46
C ILE A 157 -36.78 20.48 -14.59
N ILE A 158 -37.76 20.64 -15.49
CA ILE A 158 -38.81 19.62 -15.70
C ILE A 158 -38.22 18.29 -16.18
N LEU A 159 -37.26 18.34 -17.12
CA LEU A 159 -36.56 17.14 -17.61
C LEU A 159 -35.80 16.43 -16.49
N LEU A 160 -35.00 17.17 -15.72
CA LEU A 160 -34.21 16.62 -14.61
C LEU A 160 -35.11 16.07 -13.50
N ALA A 161 -36.18 16.78 -13.13
CA ALA A 161 -37.15 16.35 -12.13
C ALA A 161 -37.86 15.05 -12.54
N ASN A 162 -38.27 14.94 -13.82
CA ASN A 162 -38.87 13.72 -14.35
C ASN A 162 -37.88 12.54 -14.36
N HIS A 163 -36.62 12.79 -14.71
CA HIS A 163 -35.57 11.78 -14.69
C HIS A 163 -35.30 11.26 -13.27
N LEU A 164 -35.11 12.17 -12.31
CA LEU A 164 -34.93 11.85 -10.88
C LEU A 164 -36.14 11.12 -10.28
N ALA A 165 -37.36 11.55 -10.61
CA ALA A 165 -38.57 10.89 -10.12
C ALA A 165 -38.71 9.46 -10.63
N ARG A 166 -38.32 9.18 -11.88
CA ARG A 166 -38.33 7.82 -12.45
C ARG A 166 -37.23 6.95 -11.82
N ALA A 167 -36.04 7.51 -11.65
CA ALA A 167 -34.90 6.90 -10.99
C ALA A 167 -35.21 6.46 -9.54
N LEU A 168 -35.77 7.36 -8.72
CA LEU A 168 -36.10 7.07 -7.33
C LEU A 168 -37.19 6.00 -7.20
N ARG A 169 -38.18 5.97 -8.11
CA ARG A 169 -39.20 4.90 -8.14
C ARG A 169 -38.58 3.54 -8.45
N PHE A 170 -37.65 3.48 -9.40
CA PHE A 170 -36.93 2.26 -9.74
C PHE A 170 -36.07 1.76 -8.57
N GLN A 171 -35.35 2.67 -7.90
CA GLN A 171 -34.58 2.33 -6.70
C GLN A 171 -35.46 1.81 -5.55
N ASN A 172 -36.60 2.45 -5.26
CA ASN A 172 -37.53 1.98 -4.23
C ASN A 172 -38.08 0.58 -4.53
N GLN A 173 -38.33 0.24 -5.80
CA GLN A 173 -38.76 -1.10 -6.20
C GLN A 173 -37.66 -2.15 -6.02
N ILE A 174 -36.39 -1.79 -6.28
CA ILE A 174 -35.23 -2.68 -6.08
C ILE A 174 -34.93 -2.86 -4.60
N LEU A 175 -34.94 -1.78 -3.80
CA LEU A 175 -34.61 -1.82 -2.37
C LEU A 175 -35.60 -2.69 -1.60
N ASN A 176 -36.90 -2.59 -1.91
CA ASN A 176 -37.95 -3.45 -1.34
C ASN A 176 -37.81 -4.93 -1.74
N ARG A 177 -37.09 -5.26 -2.83
CA ARG A 177 -36.77 -6.63 -3.25
C ARG A 177 -35.43 -7.14 -2.70
N HIS A 178 -34.43 -6.27 -2.51
CA HIS A 178 -33.04 -6.62 -2.18
C HIS A 178 -32.63 -6.41 -0.72
N LEU A 179 -33.51 -5.87 0.15
CA LEU A 179 -33.28 -5.77 1.60
C LEU A 179 -32.92 -7.12 2.28
N PHE A 180 -33.18 -8.25 1.63
CA PHE A 180 -32.79 -9.58 2.10
C PHE A 180 -31.31 -9.93 1.84
N ILE A 181 -30.66 -9.31 0.85
CA ILE A 181 -29.29 -9.67 0.40
C ILE A 181 -28.24 -8.72 1.01
N HIS A 182 -28.62 -7.48 1.33
CA HIS A 182 -27.68 -6.49 1.86
C HIS A 182 -27.31 -6.68 3.33
N LYS A 183 -28.12 -7.43 4.09
CA LYS A 183 -27.86 -7.76 5.49
C LYS A 183 -26.75 -8.80 5.69
N THR A 184 -26.30 -9.46 4.61
CA THR A 184 -25.32 -10.55 4.64
C THR A 184 -23.95 -10.20 4.07
N ILE A 185 -23.78 -9.05 3.41
CA ILE A 185 -22.54 -8.68 2.69
C ILE A 185 -21.78 -7.51 3.33
N PHE A 186 -22.45 -6.69 4.15
CA PHE A 186 -21.74 -5.63 4.87
C PHE A 186 -21.05 -6.26 6.08
N LEU A 187 -19.80 -6.67 5.87
CA LEU A 187 -18.86 -7.16 6.86
C LEU A 187 -18.87 -6.29 8.12
N GLU A 188 -19.63 -6.72 9.11
CA GLU A 188 -19.35 -6.45 10.52
C GLU A 188 -18.01 -7.13 10.83
N THR A 189 -16.93 -6.38 10.63
CA THR A 189 -15.60 -6.78 11.07
C THR A 189 -15.27 -6.03 12.36
N ASP A 190 -15.99 -6.40 13.42
CA ASP A 190 -15.75 -5.93 14.80
C ASP A 190 -14.49 -6.56 15.43
N LYS A 191 -13.49 -6.91 14.61
CA LYS A 191 -12.23 -7.50 15.06
C LYS A 191 -11.04 -7.05 14.22
N TYR A 192 -10.88 -5.75 14.02
CA TYR A 192 -9.57 -5.22 13.67
C TYR A 192 -8.88 -4.76 14.95
N GLN A 193 -8.05 -5.63 15.53
CA GLN A 193 -7.03 -5.21 16.48
C GLN A 193 -6.16 -4.14 15.81
N TRP A 194 -6.04 -2.98 16.44
CA TRP A 194 -5.30 -1.81 15.94
C TRP A 194 -3.79 -2.05 16.06
N TYR A 195 -3.25 -2.98 15.26
CA TYR A 195 -1.85 -3.41 15.29
C TYR A 195 -0.82 -2.30 14.98
N GLY A 196 -1.26 -1.12 14.54
CA GLY A 196 -0.38 -0.01 14.18
C GLY A 196 -0.23 1.10 15.24
N ILE A 197 -1.16 1.24 16.19
CA ILE A 197 -1.09 2.36 17.15
C ILE A 197 0.12 2.22 18.07
N SER A 198 0.42 1.01 18.57
CA SER A 198 1.55 0.81 19.48
C SER A 198 2.87 1.25 18.85
N VAL A 199 3.09 0.91 17.58
CA VAL A 199 4.27 1.33 16.82
C VAL A 199 4.29 2.85 16.61
N ILE A 200 3.14 3.46 16.32
CA ILE A 200 3.01 4.93 16.18
C ILE A 200 3.29 5.61 17.52
N GLN A 201 2.78 5.04 18.62
CA GLN A 201 2.98 5.53 19.98
C GLN A 201 4.47 5.47 20.33
N ASP A 202 5.15 4.35 20.12
CA ASP A 202 6.59 4.20 20.36
C ASP A 202 7.42 5.21 19.55
N LEU A 203 6.96 5.53 18.34
CA LEU A 203 7.59 6.49 17.44
C LEU A 203 7.36 7.95 17.85
N ILE A 204 6.18 8.26 18.41
CA ILE A 204 5.85 9.56 19.00
C ILE A 204 6.68 9.79 20.26
N HIS A 205 6.86 8.74 21.07
CA HIS A 205 7.70 8.77 22.27
C HIS A 205 9.20 8.74 21.97
N GLY A 206 9.60 8.52 20.71
CA GLY A 206 11.00 8.57 20.27
C GLY A 206 11.83 7.37 20.72
N ILE A 207 11.20 6.22 21.00
CA ILE A 207 11.91 5.01 21.44
C ILE A 207 12.80 4.51 20.28
N PRO A 208 14.11 4.27 20.51
CA PRO A 208 14.99 3.79 19.45
C PRO A 208 14.65 2.35 19.07
N TRP A 209 14.83 2.01 17.79
CA TRP A 209 14.61 0.66 17.23
C TRP A 209 15.39 -0.44 17.94
N GLN A 210 16.51 -0.09 18.60
CA GLN A 210 17.32 -1.00 19.39
C GLN A 210 16.56 -1.58 20.58
N ALA A 211 15.69 -0.77 21.19
CA ALA A 211 14.89 -1.13 22.36
C ALA A 211 13.55 -1.76 21.99
N SER A 212 12.91 -1.32 20.89
CA SER A 212 11.60 -1.83 20.48
C SER A 212 11.69 -3.07 19.58
N GLY A 213 12.83 -3.32 18.93
CA GLY A 213 13.01 -4.41 17.98
C GLY A 213 12.28 -4.23 16.65
N TYR A 214 11.51 -3.15 16.48
CA TYR A 214 10.81 -2.82 15.25
C TYR A 214 11.69 -1.98 14.31
N PHE A 215 11.69 -2.32 13.02
CA PHE A 215 12.46 -1.67 11.96
C PHE A 215 13.97 -1.54 12.21
N PRO A 216 14.68 -2.65 12.48
CA PRO A 216 16.12 -2.59 12.68
C PRO A 216 16.86 -2.17 11.41
N ARG A 217 17.88 -1.31 11.57
CA ARG A 217 18.75 -0.88 10.45
C ARG A 217 19.84 -1.88 10.13
N VAL A 218 20.11 -2.79 11.06
CA VAL A 218 21.15 -3.80 11.00
C VAL A 218 20.51 -5.16 11.30
N SER A 219 20.83 -6.17 10.51
CA SER A 219 20.43 -7.55 10.73
C SER A 219 21.62 -8.50 10.60
N LEU A 220 21.42 -9.73 11.07
CA LEU A 220 22.38 -10.81 10.95
C LEU A 220 21.87 -11.85 9.96
N CYS A 221 22.81 -12.44 9.22
CA CYS A 221 22.55 -13.52 8.29
C CYS A 221 23.54 -14.66 8.54
N ASP A 222 23.02 -15.87 8.61
CA ASP A 222 23.84 -17.08 8.64
C ASP A 222 23.87 -17.68 7.22
N PHE A 223 25.06 -17.86 6.65
CA PHE A 223 25.23 -18.54 5.36
C PHE A 223 26.26 -19.66 5.47
N THR A 224 26.13 -20.67 4.62
CA THR A 224 27.00 -21.85 4.65
C THR A 224 27.79 -21.98 3.36
N VAL A 225 29.10 -22.13 3.49
CA VAL A 225 30.01 -22.41 2.37
C VAL A 225 30.32 -23.90 2.38
N ARG A 226 29.96 -24.57 1.29
CA ARG A 226 30.24 -26.01 1.11
C ARG A 226 31.51 -26.17 0.27
N GLN A 227 32.56 -26.71 0.88
CA GLN A 227 33.76 -27.18 0.21
C GLN A 227 33.74 -28.71 0.15
N MET A 228 34.49 -29.33 -0.77
CA MET A 228 34.40 -30.79 -1.05
C MET A 228 34.54 -31.69 0.20
N ALA A 229 35.22 -31.22 1.26
CA ALA A 229 35.46 -31.97 2.48
C ALA A 229 34.95 -31.31 3.77
N ASN A 230 34.40 -30.08 3.72
CA ASN A 230 33.97 -29.37 4.93
C ASN A 230 32.83 -28.37 4.65
N ILE A 231 31.89 -28.28 5.58
CA ILE A 231 30.81 -27.28 5.58
C ILE A 231 31.14 -26.24 6.64
N GLN A 232 31.47 -25.03 6.21
CA GLN A 232 31.77 -23.91 7.10
C GLN A 232 30.57 -22.97 7.17
N LYS A 233 30.08 -22.71 8.40
CA LYS A 233 29.02 -21.75 8.65
C LYS A 233 29.61 -20.40 9.03
N TYR A 234 29.09 -19.33 8.44
CA TYR A 234 29.49 -17.96 8.72
C TYR A 234 28.27 -17.14 9.10
N SER A 235 28.41 -16.27 10.11
CA SER A 235 27.42 -15.26 10.47
C SER A 235 27.97 -13.89 10.13
N VAL A 236 27.24 -13.11 9.35
CA VAL A 236 27.65 -11.77 8.91
C VAL A 236 26.62 -10.72 9.30
N GLN A 237 27.12 -9.52 9.59
CA GLN A 237 26.31 -8.35 9.90
C GLN A 237 26.01 -7.59 8.61
N CYS A 238 24.73 -7.32 8.36
CA CYS A 238 24.25 -6.67 7.15
C CYS A 238 23.45 -5.41 7.49
N VAL A 239 23.64 -4.37 6.70
CA VAL A 239 22.89 -3.12 6.81
C VAL A 239 21.73 -3.14 5.81
N LEU A 240 20.52 -2.93 6.31
CA LEU A 240 19.29 -2.90 5.51
C LEU A 240 19.14 -1.53 4.84
N VAL A 241 19.73 -1.37 3.66
CA VAL A 241 19.64 -0.13 2.87
C VAL A 241 18.19 0.17 2.49
N ILE A 242 17.34 -0.84 2.33
CA ILE A 242 15.91 -0.62 2.08
C ILE A 242 15.21 0.13 3.22
N ASN A 243 15.59 -0.12 4.48
CA ASN A 243 14.93 0.43 5.66
C ASN A 243 15.14 1.96 5.78
N ILE A 244 16.31 2.48 5.38
CA ILE A 244 16.55 3.94 5.39
C ILE A 244 15.67 4.68 4.37
N PHE A 245 15.35 4.05 3.24
CA PHE A 245 14.41 4.61 2.26
C PHE A 245 12.97 4.51 2.74
N THR A 246 12.57 3.40 3.36
CA THR A 246 11.23 3.29 3.96
C THR A 246 11.03 4.32 5.06
N GLU A 247 12.02 4.52 5.93
CA GLU A 247 11.98 5.52 7.02
C GLU A 247 11.96 6.97 6.51
N LYS A 248 12.69 7.28 5.42
CA LYS A 248 12.70 8.62 4.82
C LYS A 248 11.45 8.91 3.97
N SER A 249 10.97 7.95 3.19
CA SER A 249 9.75 8.08 2.37
C SER A 249 8.47 8.14 3.21
N LEU A 250 8.45 7.47 4.38
CA LEU A 250 7.32 7.55 5.33
C LEU A 250 7.41 8.75 6.29
N ARG A 251 8.55 9.44 6.39
CA ARG A 251 8.70 10.65 7.21
C ARG A 251 7.66 11.74 6.91
N PRO A 252 7.31 12.09 5.66
CA PRO A 252 6.23 13.04 5.39
C PRO A 252 4.88 12.59 5.98
N PHE A 253 4.59 11.29 6.03
CA PHE A 253 3.38 10.78 6.71
C PHE A 253 3.45 10.90 8.24
N LYS A 254 4.64 10.78 8.86
CA LYS A 254 4.81 11.08 10.30
C LYS A 254 4.47 12.53 10.64
N ILE A 255 4.67 13.47 9.70
CA ILE A 255 4.34 14.88 9.91
C ILE A 255 2.82 15.08 9.84
N ILE A 256 2.15 14.42 8.88
CA ILE A 256 0.68 14.43 8.77
C ILE A 256 0.03 13.83 10.03
N LEU A 257 0.61 12.77 10.60
CA LEU A 257 0.12 12.14 11.84
C LEU A 257 0.45 12.93 13.13
N LYS A 258 1.38 13.89 13.09
CA LYS A 258 1.67 14.79 14.21
C LYS A 258 0.76 16.02 14.24
N LEU A 259 0.01 16.26 13.17
CA LEU A 259 -0.87 17.41 12.98
C LEU A 259 -2.36 17.08 13.23
N PHE A 260 -2.68 15.81 13.50
CA PHE A 260 -3.95 15.34 14.05
C PHE A 260 -3.71 14.81 15.45
#